data_AF-A0A957DCM4-F1
#
_entry.id   AF-A0A957DCM4-F1
#
_cell.length_a   1.000
_cell.length_b   1.000
_cell.length_c   1.000
_cell.angle_alpha   90.00
_cell.angle_beta   90.00
_cell.angle_gamma   90.00
#
_symmetry.space_group_name_H-M   'P 1'
#
loop_
_entity.id
_entity.type
_entity.pdbx_description
1 polymer ?
#
loop_
_entity_poly.entity_id
_entity_poly.type
_entity_poly.pdbx_seq_one_letter_code
_entity_poly.pdbx_strand_id
1 'polypeptide(L)'
;MWRPVGRRWGAWLAALGLSLLLLAGCGGVAPVVKIGLVAPFEGAHRAVGYDAIYAARLAVREINAAGGVGGYRVALVALDDSGDVKRARQAAASLTLDPMVVAVVGHWLTETTAVAAPIYAAAGLPLLAAGRAPLGETPPAQLPPAFRAAYAAVTPFDETTGVYAGTTYDAFQLLFTALDHAAAAGPVDRAAVTAALVNLQIAGITGPIYQPPP
;
A
#
# COMPACT_ATOMS: atom_id res chain seq x y z
N MET A 1 -63.22 6.15 40.29
CA MET A 1 -62.57 6.80 39.14
C MET A 1 -61.07 6.50 39.22
N TRP A 2 -60.60 5.48 38.48
CA TRP A 2 -59.23 4.93 38.58
C TRP A 2 -58.45 5.36 37.33
N ARG A 3 -57.31 6.05 37.49
CA ARG A 3 -56.45 6.46 36.35
C ARG A 3 -55.27 5.49 36.24
N PRO A 4 -55.04 4.83 35.09
CA PRO A 4 -53.95 3.88 34.94
C PRO A 4 -52.60 4.61 34.85
N VAL A 5 -51.78 4.47 35.87
CA VAL A 5 -50.38 4.94 35.93
C VAL A 5 -49.49 3.84 35.35
N GLY A 6 -49.40 3.73 34.02
CA GLY A 6 -48.62 2.64 33.39
C GLY A 6 -47.87 2.97 32.10
N ARG A 7 -48.27 4.01 31.36
CA ARG A 7 -47.73 4.24 29.99
C ARG A 7 -46.40 4.99 29.91
N ARG A 8 -45.90 5.56 31.00
CA ARG A 8 -44.69 6.41 30.94
C ARG A 8 -43.39 5.62 30.96
N TRP A 9 -43.36 4.44 31.57
CA TRP A 9 -42.12 3.69 31.81
C TRP A 9 -41.55 3.03 30.55
N GLY A 10 -42.41 2.61 29.62
CA GLY A 10 -41.99 2.04 28.33
C GLY A 10 -41.27 3.02 27.41
N ALA A 11 -41.59 4.32 27.50
CA ALA A 11 -40.92 5.36 26.72
C ALA A 11 -39.47 5.61 27.18
N TRP A 12 -39.21 5.51 28.49
CA TRP A 12 -37.86 5.67 29.06
C TRP A 12 -36.95 4.48 28.74
N LEU A 13 -37.49 3.24 28.74
CA LEU A 13 -36.72 2.04 28.38
C LEU A 13 -36.36 2.00 26.88
N ALA A 14 -37.29 2.44 26.01
CA ALA A 14 -37.03 2.56 24.58
C ALA A 14 -35.99 3.65 24.26
N ALA A 15 -36.05 4.78 24.96
CA ALA A 15 -35.05 5.85 24.83
C ALA A 15 -33.66 5.41 25.31
N LEU A 16 -33.57 4.66 26.41
CA LEU A 16 -32.31 4.13 26.94
C LEU A 16 -31.67 3.11 25.98
N GLY A 17 -32.47 2.22 25.39
CA GLY A 17 -32.03 1.24 24.38
C GLY A 17 -31.52 1.90 23.10
N LEU A 18 -32.17 2.98 22.64
CA LEU A 18 -31.73 3.74 21.47
C LEU A 18 -30.43 4.52 21.72
N SER A 19 -30.22 5.04 22.94
CA SER A 19 -28.95 5.68 23.33
C SER A 19 -27.77 4.70 23.47
N LEU A 20 -28.02 3.45 23.89
CA LEU A 20 -27.00 2.39 23.96
C LEU A 20 -26.56 1.91 22.55
N LEU A 21 -27.45 1.94 21.56
CA LEU A 21 -27.13 1.65 20.16
C LEU A 21 -26.26 2.75 19.50
N LEU A 22 -26.37 4.00 19.95
CA LEU A 22 -25.58 5.12 19.42
C LEU A 22 -24.13 5.15 19.97
N LEU A 23 -23.88 4.54 21.13
CA LEU A 23 -22.55 4.46 21.74
C LEU A 23 -21.68 3.32 21.18
N ALA A 24 -22.27 2.36 20.45
CA ALA A 24 -21.54 1.27 19.80
C ALA A 24 -20.81 1.70 18.50
N GLY A 25 -20.98 2.97 18.07
CA GLY A 25 -20.45 3.49 16.80
C GLY A 25 -19.07 4.16 16.86
N CYS A 26 -18.45 4.29 18.04
CA CYS A 26 -17.06 4.78 18.13
C CYS A 26 -16.07 3.66 17.77
N GLY A 27 -15.98 3.31 16.50
CA GLY A 27 -14.81 2.62 15.97
C GLY A 27 -13.59 3.52 16.16
N GLY A 28 -12.57 3.04 16.88
CA GLY A 28 -11.33 3.78 17.08
C GLY A 28 -10.70 4.21 15.75
N VAL A 29 -9.91 5.29 15.76
CA VAL A 29 -9.15 5.71 14.57
C VAL A 29 -8.19 4.58 14.20
N ALA A 30 -8.39 3.98 13.04
CA ALA A 30 -7.54 2.91 12.54
C ALA A 30 -6.07 3.38 12.49
N PRO A 31 -5.12 2.61 13.03
CA PRO A 31 -3.71 2.96 12.97
C PRO A 31 -3.23 3.07 11.51
N VAL A 32 -2.15 3.83 11.30
CA VAL A 32 -1.59 4.05 9.96
C VAL A 32 -0.31 3.24 9.80
N VAL A 33 -0.18 2.56 8.68
CA VAL A 33 1.06 1.94 8.21
C VAL A 33 1.52 2.62 6.92
N LYS A 34 2.82 2.78 6.72
CA LYS A 34 3.38 3.46 5.54
C LYS A 34 4.11 2.47 4.64
N ILE A 35 3.93 2.65 3.33
CA ILE A 35 4.70 1.96 2.29
C ILE A 35 5.50 3.02 1.54
N GLY A 36 6.81 2.77 1.41
CA GLY A 36 7.70 3.58 0.60
C GLY A 36 7.57 3.26 -0.88
N LEU A 37 7.59 4.28 -1.73
CA LEU A 37 7.80 4.14 -3.17
C LEU A 37 9.02 4.98 -3.54
N VAL A 38 10.04 4.35 -4.13
CA VAL A 38 11.21 5.08 -4.63
C VAL A 38 11.37 4.83 -6.12
N ALA A 39 11.20 5.89 -6.91
CA ALA A 39 11.24 5.86 -8.36
C ALA A 39 11.83 7.16 -8.91
N PRO A 40 12.31 7.17 -10.16
CA PRO A 40 12.76 8.39 -10.81
C PRO A 40 11.54 9.24 -11.18
N PHE A 41 11.21 10.26 -10.38
CA PHE A 41 10.15 11.23 -10.68
C PHE A 41 10.68 12.43 -11.47
N GLU A 42 12.00 12.62 -11.47
CA GLU A 42 12.72 13.62 -12.27
C GLU A 42 13.71 12.96 -13.25
N GLY A 43 14.25 13.76 -14.17
CA GLY A 43 15.32 13.34 -15.08
C GLY A 43 14.85 12.50 -16.28
N ALA A 44 15.78 11.72 -16.83
CA ALA A 44 15.60 10.96 -18.07
C ALA A 44 14.61 9.79 -17.93
N HIS A 45 14.46 9.26 -16.71
CA HIS A 45 13.62 8.10 -16.43
C HIS A 45 12.25 8.47 -15.83
N ARG A 46 11.85 9.74 -15.83
CA ARG A 46 10.62 10.23 -15.18
C ARG A 46 9.33 9.51 -15.55
N ALA A 47 9.24 8.98 -16.78
CA ALA A 47 8.09 8.21 -17.24
C ALA A 47 7.84 6.96 -16.36
N VAL A 48 8.91 6.33 -15.89
CA VAL A 48 8.84 5.20 -14.94
C VAL A 48 8.23 5.64 -13.61
N GLY A 49 8.66 6.80 -13.10
CA GLY A 49 8.10 7.36 -11.87
C GLY A 49 6.62 7.70 -12.00
N TYR A 50 6.18 8.25 -13.14
CA TYR A 50 4.77 8.54 -13.38
C TYR A 50 3.93 7.27 -13.44
N ASP A 51 4.36 6.26 -14.20
CA ASP A 51 3.73 4.93 -14.21
C ASP A 51 3.52 4.40 -12.79
N ALA A 52 4.58 4.44 -11.98
CA ALA A 52 4.61 3.90 -10.64
C ALA A 52 3.76 4.69 -9.64
N ILE A 53 3.87 6.02 -9.60
CA ILE A 53 3.18 6.83 -8.58
C ILE A 53 1.66 6.76 -8.73
N TYR A 54 1.15 6.75 -9.96
CA TYR A 54 -0.29 6.68 -10.18
C TYR A 54 -0.84 5.29 -9.87
N ALA A 55 -0.10 4.22 -10.21
CA ALA A 55 -0.47 2.86 -9.85
C ALA A 55 -0.46 2.63 -8.34
N ALA A 56 0.57 3.12 -7.65
CA ALA A 56 0.65 3.07 -6.19
C ALA A 56 -0.49 3.84 -5.52
N ARG A 57 -0.80 5.05 -6.02
CA ARG A 57 -1.93 5.85 -5.52
C ARG A 57 -3.27 5.17 -5.76
N LEU A 58 -3.45 4.52 -6.91
CA LEU A 58 -4.66 3.73 -7.20
C LEU A 58 -4.81 2.61 -6.17
N ALA A 59 -3.79 1.77 -6.01
CA ALA A 59 -3.80 0.65 -5.07
C ALA A 59 -4.09 1.10 -3.63
N VAL A 60 -3.40 2.16 -3.17
CA VAL A 60 -3.59 2.73 -1.82
C VAL A 60 -4.99 3.34 -1.66
N ARG A 61 -5.55 3.97 -2.71
CA ARG A 61 -6.92 4.50 -2.67
C ARG A 61 -7.93 3.37 -2.54
N GLU A 62 -7.80 2.34 -3.36
CA GLU A 62 -8.73 1.22 -3.39
C GLU A 62 -8.73 0.44 -2.08
N ILE A 63 -7.55 0.09 -1.54
CA ILE A 63 -7.47 -0.64 -0.27
C ILE A 63 -8.04 0.17 0.88
N ASN A 64 -7.79 1.49 0.92
CA ASN A 64 -8.36 2.34 1.96
C ASN A 64 -9.88 2.53 1.75
N ALA A 65 -10.36 2.66 0.52
CA ALA A 65 -11.80 2.70 0.26
C ALA A 65 -12.50 1.40 0.70
N ALA A 66 -11.81 0.27 0.60
CA ALA A 66 -12.26 -1.05 1.10
C ALA A 66 -12.16 -1.23 2.63
N GLY A 67 -11.72 -0.21 3.37
CA GLY A 67 -11.63 -0.24 4.84
C GLY A 67 -10.21 -0.31 5.39
N GLY A 68 -9.18 -0.43 4.54
CA GLY A 68 -7.79 -0.61 4.94
C GLY A 68 -7.35 -2.08 4.83
N VAL A 69 -6.22 -2.40 5.46
CA VAL A 69 -5.60 -3.73 5.43
C VAL A 69 -5.22 -4.17 6.84
N GLY A 70 -5.67 -5.35 7.29
CA GLY A 70 -5.38 -5.82 8.65
C GLY A 70 -5.81 -4.86 9.77
N GLY A 71 -6.80 -4.00 9.54
CA GLY A 71 -7.22 -2.93 10.46
C GLY A 71 -6.42 -1.63 10.39
N TYR A 72 -5.44 -1.52 9.47
CA TYR A 72 -4.63 -0.33 9.26
C TYR A 72 -5.08 0.47 8.04
N ARG A 73 -4.98 1.81 8.13
CA ARG A 73 -4.95 2.69 6.96
C ARG A 73 -3.55 2.68 6.35
N VAL A 74 -3.48 2.65 5.03
CA VAL A 74 -2.20 2.70 4.31
C VAL A 74 -1.91 4.13 3.88
N ALA A 75 -0.71 4.62 4.17
CA ALA A 75 -0.18 5.86 3.64
C ALA A 75 1.02 5.59 2.70
N LEU A 76 1.11 6.36 1.63
CA LEU A 76 2.19 6.27 0.65
C LEU A 76 3.27 7.33 0.97
N VAL A 77 4.53 6.90 1.06
CA VAL A 77 5.69 7.80 1.14
C VAL A 77 6.49 7.67 -0.15
N ALA A 78 6.33 8.63 -1.05
CA ALA A 78 7.02 8.62 -2.34
C ALA A 78 8.26 9.51 -2.31
N LEU A 79 9.43 8.97 -2.66
CA LEU A 79 10.70 9.70 -2.77
C LEU A 79 11.30 9.56 -4.17
N ASP A 80 11.86 10.65 -4.68
CA ASP A 80 12.58 10.66 -5.95
C ASP A 80 14.01 10.13 -5.79
N ASP A 81 14.44 9.30 -6.73
CA ASP A 81 15.87 8.98 -6.91
C ASP A 81 16.47 9.53 -8.20
N SER A 82 15.69 10.10 -9.13
CA SER A 82 16.11 10.55 -10.46
C SER A 82 16.90 9.52 -11.30
N GLY A 83 16.94 8.26 -10.90
CA GLY A 83 17.86 7.26 -11.45
C GLY A 83 19.33 7.49 -11.07
N ASP A 84 19.60 8.28 -10.03
CA ASP A 84 20.95 8.62 -9.55
C ASP A 84 21.31 7.85 -8.27
N VAL A 85 22.51 7.28 -8.22
CA VAL A 85 22.98 6.45 -7.09
C VAL A 85 23.10 7.21 -5.77
N LYS A 86 23.41 8.51 -5.81
CA LYS A 86 23.55 9.32 -4.59
C LYS A 86 22.16 9.65 -4.03
N ARG A 87 21.22 10.06 -4.87
CA ARG A 87 19.82 10.29 -4.47
C ARG A 87 19.16 9.00 -4.00
N ALA A 88 19.37 7.87 -4.68
CA ALA A 88 18.85 6.56 -4.25
C ALA A 88 19.32 6.20 -2.82
N ARG A 89 20.61 6.41 -2.52
CA ARG A 89 21.16 6.21 -1.17
C ARG A 89 20.49 7.11 -0.13
N GLN A 90 20.25 8.37 -0.47
CA GLN A 90 19.60 9.34 0.41
C GLN A 90 18.12 9.00 0.66
N ALA A 91 17.39 8.62 -0.39
CA ALA A 91 16.00 8.17 -0.29
C ALA A 91 15.89 6.93 0.59
N ALA A 92 16.76 5.95 0.38
CA ALA A 92 16.81 4.73 1.19
C ALA A 92 17.06 5.04 2.68
N ALA A 93 18.09 5.83 2.98
CA ALA A 93 18.39 6.24 4.35
C ALA A 93 17.24 7.05 4.98
N SER A 94 16.53 7.86 4.20
CA SER A 94 15.41 8.67 4.72
C SER A 94 14.22 7.81 5.13
N LEU A 95 13.89 6.78 4.34
CA LEU A 95 12.77 5.88 4.66
C LEU A 95 13.04 5.03 5.90
N THR A 96 14.29 4.68 6.20
CA THR A 96 14.60 3.87 7.40
C THR A 96 14.40 4.63 8.70
N LEU A 97 14.41 5.97 8.67
CA LEU A 97 14.21 6.82 9.86
C LEU A 97 12.78 6.77 10.41
N ASP A 98 11.79 6.45 9.58
CA ASP A 98 10.39 6.34 10.00
C ASP A 98 10.02 4.88 10.29
N PRO A 99 9.79 4.50 11.56
CA PRO A 99 9.42 3.13 11.90
C PRO A 99 8.05 2.72 11.37
N MET A 100 7.19 3.67 10.98
CA MET A 100 5.90 3.37 10.35
C MET A 100 6.04 2.93 8.89
N VAL A 101 7.21 3.16 8.26
CA VAL A 101 7.52 2.62 6.93
C VAL A 101 7.95 1.16 7.10
N VAL A 102 7.08 0.25 6.65
CA VAL A 102 7.26 -1.19 6.89
C VAL A 102 7.67 -1.99 5.65
N ALA A 103 7.58 -1.40 4.47
CA ALA A 103 8.05 -1.98 3.21
C ALA A 103 8.32 -0.88 2.17
N VAL A 104 9.13 -1.22 1.16
CA VAL A 104 9.46 -0.32 0.05
C VAL A 104 9.23 -1.03 -1.29
N VAL A 105 8.62 -0.33 -2.24
CA VAL A 105 8.56 -0.70 -3.66
C VAL A 105 9.52 0.20 -4.45
N GLY A 106 10.29 -0.39 -5.34
CA GLY A 106 11.40 0.27 -6.04
C GLY A 106 12.73 -0.37 -5.62
N HIS A 107 13.89 0.12 -5.99
CA HIS A 107 14.14 1.08 -7.07
C HIS A 107 13.94 0.40 -8.42
N TRP A 108 14.05 1.15 -9.53
CA TRP A 108 13.86 0.61 -10.88
C TRP A 108 15.16 0.26 -11.60
N LEU A 109 16.23 1.04 -11.39
CA LEU A 109 17.51 0.77 -12.04
C LEU A 109 18.36 -0.18 -11.20
N THR A 110 19.15 -1.01 -11.86
CA THR A 110 20.05 -1.97 -11.20
C THR A 110 21.03 -1.24 -10.26
N GLU A 111 21.61 -0.12 -10.71
CA GLU A 111 22.60 0.64 -9.92
C GLU A 111 21.99 1.31 -8.69
N THR A 112 20.80 1.91 -8.82
CA THR A 112 20.07 2.52 -7.69
C THR A 112 19.63 1.45 -6.69
N THR A 113 19.16 0.30 -7.17
CA THR A 113 18.80 -0.85 -6.33
C THR A 113 20.01 -1.38 -5.57
N ALA A 114 21.16 -1.52 -6.25
CA ALA A 114 22.38 -2.06 -5.66
C ALA A 114 22.91 -1.24 -4.47
N VAL A 115 22.77 0.09 -4.51
CA VAL A 115 23.21 0.96 -3.40
C VAL A 115 22.18 1.10 -2.28
N ALA A 116 20.90 0.91 -2.57
CA ALA A 116 19.81 1.07 -1.62
C ALA A 116 19.48 -0.21 -0.85
N ALA A 117 19.48 -1.37 -1.52
CA ALA A 117 19.18 -2.67 -0.92
C ALA A 117 19.94 -2.96 0.39
N PRO A 118 21.28 -2.75 0.50
CA PRO A 118 21.99 -3.00 1.76
C PRO A 118 21.57 -2.07 2.90
N ILE A 119 21.08 -0.86 2.60
CA ILE A 119 20.60 0.10 3.63
C ILE A 119 19.28 -0.38 4.20
N TYR A 120 18.36 -0.83 3.35
CA TYR A 120 17.09 -1.40 3.77
C TYR A 120 17.30 -2.69 4.56
N ALA A 121 18.17 -3.59 4.09
CA ALA A 121 18.50 -4.83 4.77
C ALA A 121 19.08 -4.59 6.17
N ALA A 122 20.00 -3.63 6.33
CA ALA A 122 20.56 -3.27 7.64
C ALA A 122 19.51 -2.70 8.62
N ALA A 123 18.44 -2.10 8.09
CA ALA A 123 17.33 -1.56 8.88
C ALA A 123 16.14 -2.53 9.03
N GLY A 124 16.26 -3.76 8.53
CA GLY A 124 15.20 -4.76 8.50
C GLY A 124 14.00 -4.37 7.64
N LEU A 125 14.12 -3.37 6.76
CA LEU A 125 13.03 -2.86 5.92
C LEU A 125 12.96 -3.67 4.62
N PRO A 126 11.91 -4.47 4.36
CA PRO A 126 11.84 -5.28 3.14
C PRO A 126 11.69 -4.40 1.88
N LEU A 127 12.41 -4.80 0.82
CA LEU A 127 12.42 -4.15 -0.49
C LEU A 127 11.82 -5.09 -1.56
N LEU A 128 10.78 -4.62 -2.25
CA LEU A 128 10.33 -5.18 -3.53
C LEU A 128 10.99 -4.42 -4.68
N ALA A 129 12.14 -4.94 -5.13
CA ALA A 129 12.91 -4.38 -6.25
C ALA A 129 12.11 -4.42 -7.56
N ALA A 130 11.95 -3.27 -8.21
CA ALA A 130 11.23 -3.14 -9.47
C ALA A 130 12.21 -3.18 -10.67
N GLY A 131 11.67 -3.10 -11.89
CA GLY A 131 12.46 -3.04 -13.13
C GLY A 131 12.97 -4.39 -13.65
N ARG A 132 12.67 -5.49 -12.94
CA ARG A 132 13.02 -6.87 -13.35
C ARG A 132 11.95 -7.85 -12.89
N ALA A 133 11.89 -9.02 -13.52
CA ALA A 133 10.94 -10.06 -13.13
C ALA A 133 11.04 -10.42 -11.62
N PRO A 134 9.91 -10.62 -10.93
CA PRO A 134 8.53 -10.61 -11.46
C PRO A 134 7.91 -9.21 -11.62
N LEU A 135 8.59 -8.15 -11.19
CA LEU A 135 8.14 -6.74 -11.25
C LEU A 135 8.77 -5.96 -12.42
N GLY A 136 8.79 -6.61 -13.59
CA GLY A 136 9.37 -6.07 -14.83
C GLY A 136 8.42 -5.17 -15.63
N GLU A 137 8.76 -4.95 -16.89
CA GLU A 137 7.86 -4.28 -17.84
C GLU A 137 6.70 -5.21 -18.24
N THR A 138 5.48 -4.67 -18.29
CA THR A 138 4.32 -5.36 -18.85
C THR A 138 3.65 -4.45 -19.87
N PRO A 139 3.52 -4.86 -21.14
CA PRO A 139 2.84 -4.05 -22.15
C PRO A 139 1.41 -3.70 -21.74
N PRO A 140 0.97 -2.43 -21.85
CA PRO A 140 -0.37 -2.01 -21.42
C PRO A 140 -1.52 -2.79 -22.08
N ALA A 141 -1.31 -3.28 -23.29
CA ALA A 141 -2.28 -4.12 -24.00
C ALA A 141 -2.57 -5.46 -23.31
N GLN A 142 -1.64 -5.96 -22.48
CA GLN A 142 -1.80 -7.19 -21.70
C GLN A 142 -2.53 -6.96 -20.37
N LEU A 143 -2.67 -5.70 -19.93
CA LEU A 143 -3.34 -5.37 -18.69
C LEU A 143 -4.86 -5.51 -18.80
N PRO A 144 -5.58 -5.83 -17.72
CA PRO A 144 -7.04 -5.88 -17.73
C PRO A 144 -7.66 -4.53 -18.13
N PRO A 145 -8.71 -4.50 -18.98
CA PRO A 145 -9.39 -3.26 -19.34
C PRO A 145 -9.91 -2.46 -18.14
N ALA A 146 -10.40 -3.16 -17.11
CA ALA A 146 -10.87 -2.54 -15.86
C ALA A 146 -9.74 -1.81 -15.12
N PHE A 147 -8.54 -2.40 -15.05
CA PHE A 147 -7.38 -1.75 -14.46
C PHE A 147 -6.99 -0.49 -15.23
N ARG A 148 -6.91 -0.56 -16.56
CA ARG A 148 -6.57 0.61 -17.38
C ARG A 148 -7.57 1.75 -17.19
N ALA A 149 -8.86 1.43 -17.09
CA ALA A 149 -9.91 2.42 -16.83
C ALA A 149 -9.79 3.05 -15.44
N ALA A 150 -9.54 2.24 -14.39
CA ALA A 150 -9.33 2.73 -13.04
C ALA A 150 -8.07 3.59 -12.92
N TYR A 151 -7.00 3.19 -13.60
CA TYR A 151 -5.75 3.96 -13.70
C TYR A 151 -5.99 5.32 -14.35
N ALA A 152 -6.62 5.36 -15.53
CA ALA A 152 -6.94 6.61 -16.22
C ALA A 152 -7.84 7.55 -15.39
N ALA A 153 -8.71 7.01 -14.53
CA ALA A 153 -9.57 7.81 -13.66
C ALA A 153 -8.81 8.49 -12.50
N VAL A 154 -7.57 8.08 -12.19
CA VAL A 154 -6.76 8.67 -11.12
C VAL A 154 -5.53 9.42 -11.62
N THR A 155 -5.27 9.42 -12.93
CA THR A 155 -4.20 10.19 -13.55
C THR A 155 -4.70 11.58 -14.00
N PRO A 156 -3.87 12.63 -13.89
CA PRO A 156 -4.16 13.91 -14.52
C PRO A 156 -3.87 13.85 -16.03
N PHE A 157 -4.46 14.78 -16.79
CA PHE A 157 -4.14 15.04 -18.21
C PHE A 157 -4.23 13.84 -19.17
N ASP A 158 -5.16 12.91 -18.94
CA ASP A 158 -5.40 11.73 -19.78
C ASP A 158 -4.15 10.83 -19.98
N GLU A 159 -3.26 10.79 -18.98
CA GLU A 159 -2.11 9.88 -19.03
C GLU A 159 -2.57 8.43 -19.15
N THR A 160 -2.02 7.72 -20.13
CA THR A 160 -2.30 6.32 -20.39
C THR A 160 -1.41 5.42 -19.54
N THR A 161 -1.91 4.24 -19.20
CA THR A 161 -1.16 3.21 -18.49
C THR A 161 0.15 2.87 -19.20
N GLY A 162 1.30 3.11 -18.55
CA GLY A 162 2.60 2.71 -19.09
C GLY A 162 3.04 1.31 -18.63
N VAL A 163 4.26 0.93 -18.99
CA VAL A 163 4.77 -0.45 -18.87
C VAL A 163 5.02 -0.88 -17.43
N TYR A 164 5.20 0.06 -16.50
CA TYR A 164 5.43 -0.25 -15.08
C TYR A 164 4.18 -0.04 -14.19
N ALA A 165 3.08 0.46 -14.75
CA ALA A 165 1.87 0.71 -13.97
C ALA A 165 1.28 -0.58 -13.40
N GLY A 166 1.16 -1.63 -14.23
CA GLY A 166 0.61 -2.92 -13.79
C GLY A 166 1.46 -3.59 -12.71
N THR A 167 2.77 -3.68 -12.92
CA THR A 167 3.69 -4.32 -11.96
C THR A 167 3.84 -3.53 -10.68
N THR A 168 3.77 -2.19 -10.73
CA THR A 168 3.72 -1.40 -9.50
C THR A 168 2.45 -1.67 -8.72
N TYR A 169 1.29 -1.68 -9.38
CA TYR A 169 0.02 -2.00 -8.72
C TYR A 169 0.07 -3.38 -8.04
N ASP A 170 0.57 -4.37 -8.76
CA ASP A 170 0.75 -5.74 -8.26
C ASP A 170 1.73 -5.84 -7.08
N ALA A 171 2.82 -5.08 -7.09
CA ALA A 171 3.75 -5.00 -5.95
C ALA A 171 3.02 -4.51 -4.68
N PHE A 172 2.14 -3.50 -4.82
CA PHE A 172 1.32 -3.04 -3.71
C PHE A 172 0.30 -4.08 -3.26
N GLN A 173 -0.33 -4.81 -4.19
CA GLN A 173 -1.23 -5.92 -3.82
C GLN A 173 -0.50 -7.01 -3.04
N LEU A 174 0.73 -7.39 -3.43
CA LEU A 174 1.55 -8.34 -2.68
C LEU A 174 1.83 -7.84 -1.26
N LEU A 175 2.18 -6.55 -1.12
CA LEU A 175 2.39 -5.94 0.20
C LEU A 175 1.12 -5.88 1.03
N PHE A 176 -0.05 -5.61 0.44
CA PHE A 176 -1.32 -5.63 1.17
C PHE A 176 -1.63 -7.03 1.69
N THR A 177 -1.44 -8.08 0.88
CA THR A 177 -1.58 -9.46 1.36
C THR A 177 -0.60 -9.77 2.49
N ALA A 178 0.66 -9.34 2.38
CA ALA A 178 1.64 -9.52 3.45
C ALA A 178 1.26 -8.75 4.74
N LEU A 179 0.73 -7.54 4.62
CA LEU A 179 0.26 -6.72 5.75
C LEU A 179 -0.92 -7.37 6.46
N ASP A 180 -1.86 -7.96 5.71
CA ASP A 180 -3.01 -8.67 6.28
C ASP A 180 -2.55 -9.91 7.06
N HIS A 181 -1.63 -10.70 6.50
CA HIS A 181 -1.00 -11.83 7.19
C HIS A 181 -0.24 -11.40 8.45
N ALA A 182 0.52 -10.30 8.37
CA ALA A 182 1.27 -9.75 9.50
C ALA A 182 0.31 -9.30 10.62
N ALA A 183 -0.77 -8.59 10.26
CA ALA A 183 -1.77 -8.11 11.21
C ALA A 183 -2.52 -9.25 11.91
N ALA A 184 -2.74 -10.38 11.23
CA ALA A 184 -3.33 -11.57 11.83
C ALA A 184 -2.42 -12.21 12.90
N ALA A 185 -1.11 -12.01 12.80
CA ALA A 185 -0.13 -12.54 13.75
C ALA A 185 0.17 -11.59 14.93
N GLY A 186 -0.16 -10.29 14.81
CA GLY A 186 0.09 -9.29 15.86
C GLY A 186 0.21 -7.87 15.32
N PRO A 187 0.85 -6.95 16.08
CA PRO A 187 1.16 -5.61 15.59
C PRO A 187 1.99 -5.66 14.31
N VAL A 188 1.67 -4.79 13.35
CA VAL A 188 2.39 -4.74 12.07
C VAL A 188 3.66 -3.92 12.25
N ASP A 189 4.80 -4.58 12.06
CA ASP A 189 6.12 -3.97 11.97
C ASP A 189 6.93 -4.56 10.81
N ARG A 190 8.15 -4.06 10.60
CA ARG A 190 9.04 -4.51 9.53
C ARG A 190 9.37 -6.01 9.59
N ALA A 191 9.50 -6.57 10.78
CA ALA A 191 9.84 -7.98 10.96
C ALA A 191 8.64 -8.87 10.60
N ALA A 192 7.44 -8.50 11.04
CA ALA A 192 6.20 -9.19 10.71
C ALA A 192 5.94 -9.16 9.19
N VAL A 193 6.13 -8.01 8.53
CA VAL A 193 5.97 -7.89 7.07
C VAL A 193 7.02 -8.70 6.33
N THR A 194 8.29 -8.68 6.77
CA THR A 194 9.35 -9.50 6.17
C THR A 194 9.01 -10.98 6.25
N ALA A 195 8.57 -11.45 7.42
CA ALA A 195 8.17 -12.84 7.61
C ALA A 195 6.95 -13.22 6.74
N ALA A 196 5.97 -12.33 6.63
CA ALA A 196 4.78 -12.54 5.82
C ALA A 196 5.05 -12.57 4.31
N LEU A 197 6.13 -11.95 3.84
CA LEU A 197 6.55 -11.98 2.44
C LEU A 197 7.25 -13.28 2.03
N VAL A 198 7.78 -14.05 3.00
CA VAL A 198 8.49 -15.30 2.72
C VAL A 198 7.53 -16.31 2.08
N ASN A 199 7.88 -16.80 0.89
CA ASN A 199 7.07 -17.73 0.08
C ASN A 199 5.67 -17.19 -0.29
N LEU A 200 5.39 -15.90 -0.09
CA LEU A 200 4.14 -15.32 -0.52
C LEU A 200 4.15 -15.13 -2.03
N GLN A 201 3.12 -15.66 -2.67
CA GLN A 201 2.87 -15.49 -4.08
C GLN A 201 1.40 -15.16 -4.31
N ILE A 202 1.13 -14.14 -5.12
CA ILE A 202 -0.22 -13.79 -5.55
C ILE A 202 -0.34 -13.92 -7.08
N ALA A 203 -1.57 -14.12 -7.54
CA ALA A 203 -1.91 -13.96 -8.95
C ALA A 203 -2.20 -12.47 -9.22
N GLY A 204 -1.20 -11.75 -9.68
CA GLY A 204 -1.30 -10.35 -10.07
C GLY A 204 -1.92 -10.17 -11.45
N ILE A 205 -2.26 -8.93 -11.79
CA ILE A 205 -2.78 -8.56 -13.12
C ILE A 205 -1.70 -8.66 -14.22
N THR A 206 -0.42 -8.73 -13.85
CA THR A 206 0.70 -8.93 -14.77
C THR A 206 1.27 -10.35 -14.72
N GLY A 207 0.62 -11.28 -14.00
CA GLY A 207 1.06 -12.65 -13.80
C GLY A 207 1.40 -12.97 -12.34
N PRO A 208 2.14 -14.06 -12.06
CA PRO A 208 2.53 -14.42 -10.70
C PRO A 208 3.52 -13.41 -10.10
N ILE A 209 3.25 -12.95 -8.88
CA ILE A 209 4.05 -11.92 -8.19
C ILE A 209 4.47 -12.45 -6.84
N TYR A 210 5.77 -12.34 -6.55
CA TYR A 210 6.40 -12.81 -5.33
C TYR A 210 7.67 -11.99 -5.07
N GLN A 211 8.14 -11.99 -3.82
CA GLN A 211 9.48 -11.48 -3.52
C GLN A 211 10.50 -12.57 -3.86
N PRO A 212 11.49 -12.30 -4.74
CA PRO A 212 12.57 -13.25 -4.97
C PRO A 212 13.33 -13.54 -3.67
N PRO A 213 13.88 -14.76 -3.49
CA PRO A 213 14.77 -15.04 -2.36
C PRO A 213 15.97 -14.06 -2.37
N PRO A 214 16.49 -13.70 -1.18
CA PRO A 214 17.55 -12.71 -1.02
C PRO A 214 18.87 -13.12 -1.70
#